data_AF-W8C1F1-F1
#
_entry.id   AF-W8C1F1-F1
#
_cell.length_a   1.000
_cell.length_b   1.000
_cell.length_c   1.000
_cell.angle_alpha   90.00
_cell.angle_beta   90.00
_cell.angle_gamma   90.00
#
_symmetry.space_group_name_H-M   'P 1'
#
loop_
_entity.id
_entity.type
_entity.pdbx_description
1 polymer ?
#
loop_
_entity_poly.entity_id
_entity_poly.type
_entity_poly.pdbx_seq_one_letter_code
_entity_poly.pdbx_strand_id
1 'polypeptide(L)'
;MKAQWLSMTTTQEENFSGFRDRKCQIEKDVKRTDRSLDFFAGEDNPNLMVLQGILMTYVMYNFDLGYVQGMSDLLAPLLAIQGNEVDAFWCFVGFMDMVFANFDIDQAGMKAQFRQLRDLVEFSNPRLFNYMVTHESDNMFFCFRWLLVWYKREFSNDDILKLWECLWTRLPCPNFHLFISVSILDQQTDVIIENKYEFTEILKHINELSGHINVKRTLENAEAIYLQIKAADNLPNNIRLIIGEPVIDNGNSEKEEEQSENGTDTADDLYEVVRKPENDRRQEEQFDEACERSMFLNYT
;
A
#
# COMPACT_ATOMS: atom_id res chain seq x y z
N MET A 1 -7.27 -4.13 26.49
CA MET A 1 -6.14 -3.49 25.77
C MET A 1 -5.98 -2.03 26.13
N LYS A 2 -6.99 -1.17 25.96
CA LYS A 2 -6.90 0.27 26.28
C LYS A 2 -6.37 0.58 27.69
N ALA A 3 -6.84 -0.14 28.71
CA ALA A 3 -6.37 0.02 30.09
C ALA A 3 -4.86 -0.24 30.27
N GLN A 4 -4.25 -1.09 29.45
CA GLN A 4 -2.82 -1.43 29.58
C GLN A 4 -1.94 -0.21 29.31
N TRP A 5 -2.16 0.50 28.19
CA TRP A 5 -1.37 1.68 27.87
C TRP A 5 -1.76 2.91 28.70
N LEU A 6 -3.04 3.05 29.09
CA LEU A 6 -3.49 4.12 29.98
C LEU A 6 -2.88 4.03 31.39
N SER A 7 -2.59 2.81 31.86
CA SER A 7 -2.00 2.58 33.18
C SER A 7 -0.49 2.78 33.24
N MET A 8 0.15 3.09 32.10
CA MET A 8 1.60 3.18 32.04
C MET A 8 2.11 4.44 32.75
N THR A 9 3.00 4.24 33.72
CA THR A 9 3.64 5.35 34.46
C THR A 9 4.68 6.05 33.61
N THR A 10 5.02 7.29 33.95
CA THR A 10 6.08 8.06 33.28
C THR A 10 7.41 7.30 33.25
N THR A 11 7.82 6.69 34.36
CA THR A 11 9.05 5.90 34.42
C THR A 11 9.00 4.66 33.54
N GLN A 12 7.84 4.01 33.38
CA GLN A 12 7.69 2.88 32.45
C GLN A 12 7.79 3.36 30.99
N GLU A 13 7.15 4.48 30.65
CA GLU A 13 7.20 5.07 29.30
C GLU A 13 8.62 5.55 28.92
N GLU A 14 9.36 6.13 29.86
CA GLU A 14 10.78 6.50 29.69
C GLU A 14 11.67 5.28 29.41
N ASN A 15 11.38 4.15 30.05
CA ASN A 15 12.13 2.90 29.90
C ASN A 15 11.63 2.00 28.76
N PHE A 16 10.63 2.45 27.98
CA PHE A 16 10.06 1.68 26.87
C PHE A 16 10.12 2.48 25.56
N SER A 17 11.30 2.48 24.91
CA SER A 17 11.54 3.23 23.67
C SER A 17 10.54 2.91 22.56
N GLY A 18 10.33 1.62 22.24
CA GLY A 18 9.42 1.22 21.17
C GLY A 18 7.98 1.73 21.36
N PHE A 19 7.46 1.71 22.59
CA PHE A 19 6.15 2.30 22.87
C PHE A 19 6.16 3.83 22.70
N ARG A 20 7.16 4.50 23.27
CA ARG A 20 7.28 5.96 23.23
C ARG A 20 7.41 6.48 21.80
N ASP A 21 8.20 5.80 20.97
CA ASP A 21 8.41 6.16 19.57
C ASP A 21 7.11 6.02 18.77
N ARG A 22 6.38 4.91 18.95
CA ARG A 22 5.06 4.69 18.34
C ARG A 22 4.03 5.72 18.80
N LYS A 23 3.98 6.04 20.10
CA LYS A 23 3.10 7.08 20.65
C LYS A 23 3.41 8.45 20.03
N CYS A 24 4.68 8.81 19.92
CA CYS A 24 5.13 10.06 19.30
C CYS A 24 4.74 10.13 17.81
N GLN A 25 4.85 9.03 17.06
CA GLN A 25 4.38 8.95 15.67
C GLN A 25 2.86 9.13 15.56
N ILE A 26 2.09 8.42 16.39
CA ILE A 26 0.62 8.56 16.44
C ILE A 26 0.23 10.02 16.73
N GLU A 27 0.85 10.66 17.73
CA GLU A 27 0.54 12.05 18.08
C GLU A 27 0.84 13.03 16.93
N LYS A 28 1.88 12.77 16.12
CA LYS A 28 2.18 13.59 14.93
C LYS A 28 1.14 13.40 13.84
N ASP A 29 0.74 12.17 13.57
CA ASP A 29 -0.20 11.85 12.49
C ASP A 29 -1.65 12.26 12.82
N VAL A 30 -2.09 12.01 14.05
CA VAL A 30 -3.43 12.42 14.51
C VAL A 30 -3.62 13.93 14.39
N LYS A 31 -2.63 14.74 14.77
CA LYS A 31 -2.72 16.22 14.71
C LYS A 31 -3.03 16.74 13.31
N ARG A 32 -2.53 16.07 12.27
CA ARG A 32 -2.67 16.45 10.86
C ARG A 32 -3.79 15.70 10.12
N THR A 33 -4.44 14.73 10.75
CA THR A 33 -5.44 13.87 10.08
C THR A 33 -6.71 14.66 9.75
N ASP A 34 -7.04 14.72 8.45
CA ASP A 34 -8.33 15.14 7.88
C ASP A 34 -8.97 16.40 8.51
N ARG A 35 -8.16 17.41 8.83
CA ARG A 35 -8.60 18.64 9.52
C ARG A 35 -9.59 19.51 8.71
N SER A 36 -9.74 19.23 7.41
CA SER A 36 -10.76 19.82 6.55
C SER A 36 -12.15 19.21 6.73
N LEU A 37 -12.27 18.03 7.35
CA LEU A 37 -13.55 17.42 7.68
C LEU A 37 -14.06 17.99 9.00
N ASP A 38 -15.33 18.42 9.02
CA ASP A 38 -15.98 18.98 10.22
C ASP A 38 -15.84 18.07 11.45
N PHE A 39 -15.83 16.75 11.24
CA PHE A 39 -15.65 15.75 12.30
C PHE A 39 -14.32 15.90 13.05
N PHE A 40 -13.23 16.30 12.37
CA PHE A 40 -11.89 16.48 12.94
C PHE A 40 -11.44 17.96 12.97
N ALA A 41 -12.27 18.89 12.51
CA ALA A 41 -11.96 20.32 12.47
C ALA A 41 -11.96 20.97 13.87
N GLY A 42 -11.29 22.12 13.98
CA GLY A 42 -11.22 22.91 15.22
C GLY A 42 -10.12 22.46 16.19
N GLU A 43 -9.62 23.38 17.01
CA GLU A 43 -8.62 23.10 18.04
C GLU A 43 -9.20 22.20 19.15
N ASP A 44 -8.35 21.38 19.78
CA ASP A 44 -8.73 20.47 20.87
C ASP A 44 -9.95 19.57 20.58
N ASN A 45 -10.07 19.10 19.33
CA ASN A 45 -11.19 18.27 18.91
C ASN A 45 -11.17 16.90 19.63
N PRO A 46 -12.25 16.52 20.36
CA PRO A 46 -12.30 15.27 21.12
C PRO A 46 -12.25 14.02 20.23
N ASN A 47 -12.68 14.09 18.97
CA ASN A 47 -12.59 12.97 18.03
C ASN A 47 -11.14 12.64 17.68
N LEU A 48 -10.23 13.61 17.70
CA LEU A 48 -8.80 13.35 17.56
C LEU A 48 -8.24 12.57 18.77
N MET A 49 -8.74 12.84 19.97
CA MET A 49 -8.37 12.06 21.16
C MET A 49 -8.87 10.62 21.07
N VAL A 50 -10.08 10.42 20.53
CA VAL A 50 -10.61 9.07 20.27
C VAL A 50 -9.78 8.35 19.21
N LEU A 51 -9.43 9.04 18.12
CA LEU A 51 -8.56 8.52 17.06
C LEU A 51 -7.21 8.04 17.62
N GLN A 52 -6.55 8.89 18.42
CA GLN A 52 -5.32 8.53 19.13
C GLN A 52 -5.54 7.34 20.06
N GLY A 53 -6.63 7.32 20.83
CA GLY A 53 -6.94 6.25 21.77
C GLY A 53 -7.10 4.88 21.10
N ILE A 54 -7.73 4.83 19.93
CA ILE A 54 -7.89 3.61 19.14
C ILE A 54 -6.53 3.15 18.61
N LEU A 55 -5.73 4.04 18.01
CA LEU A 55 -4.39 3.69 17.49
C LEU A 55 -3.47 3.17 18.60
N MET A 56 -3.45 3.83 19.76
CA MET A 56 -2.71 3.36 20.94
C MET A 56 -3.21 2.00 21.44
N THR A 57 -4.51 1.76 21.35
CA THR A 57 -5.09 0.46 21.71
C THR A 57 -4.70 -0.61 20.70
N TYR A 58 -4.59 -0.27 19.41
CA TYR A 58 -4.12 -1.18 18.37
C TYR A 58 -2.64 -1.55 18.56
N VAL A 59 -1.79 -0.60 18.98
CA VAL A 59 -0.40 -0.91 19.36
C VAL A 59 -0.34 -2.00 20.44
N MET A 60 -1.28 -2.00 21.39
CA MET A 60 -1.34 -3.06 22.41
C MET A 60 -1.95 -4.37 21.89
N TYR A 61 -2.78 -4.31 20.85
CA TYR A 61 -3.37 -5.49 20.19
C TYR A 61 -2.33 -6.24 19.36
N ASN A 62 -1.56 -5.51 18.55
CA ASN A 62 -0.49 -6.04 17.72
C ASN A 62 0.79 -5.23 17.97
N PHE A 63 1.59 -5.67 18.95
CA PHE A 63 2.77 -4.94 19.38
C PHE A 63 3.96 -5.05 18.39
N ASP A 64 4.02 -6.16 17.66
CA ASP A 64 5.05 -6.44 16.67
C ASP A 64 4.93 -5.44 15.51
N LEU A 65 3.73 -5.29 14.95
CA LEU A 65 3.46 -4.24 13.96
C LEU A 65 3.44 -2.85 14.61
N GLY A 66 2.66 -2.70 15.68
CA GLY A 66 2.42 -1.47 16.41
C GLY A 66 1.73 -0.39 15.57
N TYR A 67 2.46 0.69 15.28
CA TYR A 67 1.98 1.80 14.45
C TYR A 67 2.98 2.08 13.32
N VAL A 68 2.43 2.28 12.13
CA VAL A 68 3.15 2.72 10.94
C VAL A 68 2.38 3.90 10.33
N GLN A 69 3.13 4.88 9.85
CA GLN A 69 2.56 6.10 9.27
C GLN A 69 1.63 5.75 8.09
N GLY A 70 0.44 6.34 8.10
CA GLY A 70 -0.66 6.02 7.18
C GLY A 70 -1.81 5.23 7.82
N MET A 71 -1.57 4.55 8.96
CA MET A 71 -2.64 3.83 9.67
C MET A 71 -3.74 4.77 10.21
N SER A 72 -3.42 6.01 10.58
CA SER A 72 -4.42 7.02 10.95
C SER A 72 -5.40 7.32 9.82
N ASP A 73 -4.96 7.23 8.57
CA ASP A 73 -5.76 7.52 7.38
C ASP A 73 -6.78 6.44 7.10
N LEU A 74 -6.41 5.19 7.39
CA LEU A 74 -7.30 4.04 7.30
C LEU A 74 -8.36 4.09 8.41
N LEU A 75 -8.00 4.52 9.61
CA LEU A 75 -8.91 4.59 10.75
C LEU A 75 -9.88 5.78 10.67
N ALA A 76 -9.44 6.93 10.18
CA ALA A 76 -10.23 8.17 10.27
C ALA A 76 -11.65 8.06 9.67
N PRO A 77 -11.89 7.48 8.48
CA PRO A 77 -13.23 7.31 7.94
C PRO A 77 -14.07 6.31 8.74
N LEU A 78 -13.46 5.25 9.25
CA LEU A 78 -14.16 4.26 10.09
C LEU A 78 -14.67 4.91 11.37
N LEU A 79 -13.85 5.72 12.03
CA LEU A 79 -14.26 6.44 13.23
C LEU A 79 -15.39 7.44 12.94
N ALA A 80 -15.28 8.18 11.83
CA ALA A 80 -16.30 9.15 11.42
C ALA A 80 -17.66 8.51 11.14
N ILE A 81 -17.69 7.28 10.58
CA ILE A 81 -18.95 6.55 10.32
C ILE A 81 -19.51 5.90 11.58
N GLN A 82 -18.66 5.17 12.32
CA GLN A 82 -19.14 4.35 13.44
C GLN A 82 -19.60 5.21 14.61
N GLY A 83 -18.92 6.33 14.89
CA GLY A 83 -19.22 7.21 16.03
C GLY A 83 -19.00 6.57 17.42
N ASN A 84 -18.74 5.26 17.48
CA ASN A 84 -18.42 4.49 18.67
C ASN A 84 -16.96 4.02 18.63
N GLU A 85 -16.21 4.25 19.70
CA GLU A 85 -14.79 3.90 19.79
C GLU A 85 -14.52 2.39 19.64
N VAL A 86 -15.34 1.55 20.27
CA VAL A 86 -15.13 0.10 20.30
C VAL A 86 -15.44 -0.53 18.94
N ASP A 87 -16.52 -0.09 18.31
CA ASP A 87 -16.90 -0.57 16.97
C ASP A 87 -15.87 -0.11 15.93
N ALA A 88 -15.45 1.16 15.99
CA ALA A 88 -14.37 1.68 15.14
C ALA A 88 -13.06 0.90 15.33
N PHE A 89 -12.71 0.53 16.56
CA PHE A 89 -11.53 -0.30 16.83
C PHE A 89 -11.62 -1.68 16.16
N TRP A 90 -12.73 -2.41 16.31
CA TRP A 90 -12.84 -3.74 15.72
C TRP A 90 -12.99 -3.72 14.19
N CYS A 91 -13.66 -2.71 13.64
CA CYS A 91 -13.64 -2.46 12.19
C CYS A 91 -12.22 -2.18 11.70
N PHE A 92 -11.45 -1.38 12.44
CA PHE A 92 -10.06 -1.09 12.10
C PHE A 92 -9.16 -2.31 12.18
N VAL A 93 -9.32 -3.17 13.19
CA VAL A 93 -8.62 -4.47 13.26
C VAL A 93 -8.90 -5.30 12.01
N GLY A 94 -10.19 -5.47 11.63
CA GLY A 94 -10.55 -6.21 10.43
C GLY A 94 -10.02 -5.59 9.14
N PHE A 95 -9.93 -4.25 9.08
CA PHE A 95 -9.30 -3.58 7.93
C PHE A 95 -7.80 -3.83 7.91
N MET A 96 -7.11 -3.71 9.05
CA MET A 96 -5.69 -3.98 9.16
C MET A 96 -5.34 -5.43 8.79
N ASP A 97 -6.19 -6.41 9.11
CA ASP A 97 -5.97 -7.80 8.68
C ASP A 97 -5.95 -7.95 7.15
N MET A 98 -6.68 -7.08 6.42
CA MET A 98 -6.68 -7.08 4.94
C MET A 98 -5.45 -6.42 4.35
N VAL A 99 -4.92 -5.39 5.01
CA VAL A 99 -3.82 -4.56 4.50
C VAL A 99 -2.50 -4.79 5.23
N PHE A 100 -2.45 -5.78 6.13
CA PHE A 100 -1.34 -6.00 7.05
C PHE A 100 0.02 -6.01 6.34
N ALA A 101 0.11 -6.75 5.24
CA ALA A 101 1.34 -6.91 4.46
C ALA A 101 1.87 -5.59 3.87
N ASN A 102 1.04 -4.54 3.78
CA ASN A 102 1.49 -3.21 3.33
C ASN A 102 2.40 -2.53 4.37
N PHE A 103 2.27 -2.93 5.63
CA PHE A 103 2.93 -2.31 6.78
C PHE A 103 4.01 -3.19 7.39
N ASP A 104 4.37 -4.30 6.72
CA ASP A 104 5.48 -5.15 7.13
C ASP A 104 6.79 -4.36 7.21
N ILE A 105 7.60 -4.66 8.22
CA ILE A 105 8.87 -3.96 8.49
C ILE A 105 9.85 -4.11 7.30
N ASP A 106 9.83 -5.26 6.62
CA ASP A 106 10.66 -5.53 5.45
C ASP A 106 10.01 -5.10 4.12
N GLN A 107 8.81 -4.49 4.19
CA GLN A 107 8.03 -3.99 3.07
C GLN A 107 7.72 -5.06 2.00
N ALA A 108 7.75 -6.35 2.37
CA ALA A 108 7.61 -7.47 1.43
C ALA A 108 6.27 -7.43 0.70
N GLY A 109 5.17 -7.12 1.40
CA GLY A 109 3.85 -7.02 0.78
C GLY A 109 3.73 -5.88 -0.23
N MET A 110 4.30 -4.71 0.07
CA MET A 110 4.35 -3.60 -0.89
C MET A 110 5.17 -3.96 -2.13
N LYS A 111 6.35 -4.56 -1.96
CA LYS A 111 7.18 -5.03 -3.09
C LYS A 111 6.44 -6.06 -3.95
N ALA A 112 5.70 -6.97 -3.33
CA ALA A 112 4.87 -7.95 -4.04
C ALA A 112 3.77 -7.26 -4.85
N GLN A 113 3.04 -6.32 -4.27
CA GLN A 113 1.99 -5.58 -4.97
C GLN A 113 2.52 -4.74 -6.14
N PHE A 114 3.71 -4.14 -6.01
CA PHE A 114 4.35 -3.43 -7.13
C PHE A 114 4.72 -4.35 -8.29
N ARG A 115 5.26 -5.55 -8.00
CA ARG A 115 5.50 -6.56 -9.04
C ARG A 115 4.19 -6.94 -9.75
N GLN A 116 3.14 -7.22 -8.98
CA GLN A 116 1.83 -7.57 -9.52
C GLN A 116 1.19 -6.43 -10.32
N LEU A 117 1.34 -5.18 -9.88
CA LEU A 117 0.86 -4.01 -10.62
C LEU A 117 1.58 -3.86 -11.95
N ARG A 118 2.91 -4.03 -11.97
CA ARG A 118 3.71 -4.01 -13.21
C ARG A 118 3.24 -5.09 -14.18
N ASP A 119 3.09 -6.32 -13.70
CA ASP A 119 2.58 -7.45 -14.50
C ASP A 119 1.20 -7.16 -15.11
N LEU A 120 0.27 -6.60 -14.31
CA LEU A 120 -1.05 -6.24 -14.78
C LEU A 120 -1.01 -5.14 -15.86
N VAL A 121 -0.25 -4.07 -15.64
CA VAL A 121 -0.13 -2.95 -16.60
C VAL A 121 0.58 -3.39 -17.88
N GLU A 122 1.63 -4.21 -17.78
CA GLU A 122 2.31 -4.81 -18.93
C GLU A 122 1.34 -5.61 -19.78
N PHE A 123 0.50 -6.45 -19.14
CA PHE A 123 -0.45 -7.29 -19.85
C PHE A 123 -1.64 -6.51 -20.42
N SER A 124 -2.22 -5.58 -19.66
CA SER A 124 -3.46 -4.89 -20.04
C SER A 124 -3.23 -3.66 -20.91
N ASN A 125 -2.13 -2.93 -20.69
CA ASN A 125 -1.78 -1.73 -21.45
C ASN A 125 -0.27 -1.73 -21.78
N PRO A 126 0.16 -2.59 -22.73
CA PRO A 126 1.57 -2.66 -23.15
C PRO A 126 2.09 -1.33 -23.70
N ARG A 127 1.23 -0.48 -24.26
CA ARG A 127 1.61 0.84 -24.79
C ARG A 127 2.14 1.73 -23.68
N LEU A 128 1.42 1.83 -22.57
CA LEU A 128 1.84 2.61 -21.41
C LEU A 128 3.05 1.96 -20.73
N PHE A 129 3.04 0.64 -20.54
CA PHE A 129 4.14 -0.06 -19.88
C PHE A 129 5.49 0.14 -20.60
N ASN A 130 5.52 -0.10 -21.92
CA ASN A 130 6.74 0.08 -22.72
C ASN A 130 7.23 1.53 -22.72
N TYR A 131 6.31 2.50 -22.68
CA TYR A 131 6.67 3.90 -22.51
C TYR A 131 7.37 4.14 -21.17
N MET A 132 6.81 3.64 -20.06
CA MET A 132 7.43 3.77 -18.73
C MET A 132 8.81 3.11 -18.67
N VAL A 133 8.98 1.92 -19.25
CA VAL A 133 10.29 1.22 -19.29
C VAL A 133 11.33 2.07 -20.02
N THR A 134 10.96 2.67 -21.15
CA THR A 134 11.87 3.53 -21.94
C THR A 134 12.29 4.80 -21.19
N HIS A 135 11.51 5.24 -20.20
CA HIS A 135 11.75 6.43 -19.39
C HIS A 135 12.10 6.09 -17.93
N GLU A 136 12.59 4.87 -17.66
CA GLU A 136 13.00 4.39 -16.33
C GLU A 136 11.96 4.62 -15.21
N SER A 137 10.67 4.57 -15.57
CA SER A 137 9.52 4.89 -14.70
C SER A 137 8.64 3.68 -14.42
N ASP A 138 9.03 2.49 -14.89
CA ASP A 138 8.27 1.25 -14.80
C ASP A 138 8.29 0.62 -13.40
N ASN A 139 9.11 1.13 -12.47
CA ASN A 139 8.99 0.80 -11.05
C ASN A 139 7.64 1.28 -10.44
N MET A 140 6.99 2.25 -11.10
CA MET A 140 5.69 2.82 -10.74
C MET A 140 5.59 3.39 -9.32
N PHE A 141 6.72 3.76 -8.69
CA PHE A 141 6.73 4.19 -7.29
C PHE A 141 5.91 5.46 -7.00
N PHE A 142 5.47 6.20 -8.03
CA PHE A 142 4.44 7.22 -7.90
C PHE A 142 3.06 6.69 -7.44
N CYS A 143 2.82 5.38 -7.50
CA CYS A 143 1.62 4.70 -6.99
C CYS A 143 1.76 4.25 -5.52
N PHE A 144 2.88 4.53 -4.84
CA PHE A 144 3.14 3.96 -3.50
C PHE A 144 2.08 4.38 -2.48
N ARG A 145 1.75 5.67 -2.44
CA ARG A 145 0.69 6.20 -1.57
C ARG A 145 -0.67 5.56 -1.84
N TRP A 146 -0.98 5.25 -3.09
CA TRP A 146 -2.24 4.60 -3.47
C TRP A 146 -2.38 3.23 -2.79
N LEU A 147 -1.34 2.41 -2.88
CA LEU A 147 -1.35 1.05 -2.35
C LEU A 147 -1.21 1.04 -0.83
N LEU A 148 -0.37 1.91 -0.25
CA LEU A 148 -0.14 1.94 1.20
C LEU A 148 -1.42 2.26 1.98
N VAL A 149 -2.14 3.32 1.59
CA VAL A 149 -3.35 3.79 2.29
C VAL A 149 -4.64 3.54 1.50
N TRP A 150 -4.62 2.54 0.61
CA TRP A 150 -5.78 2.12 -0.19
C TRP A 150 -6.56 3.30 -0.79
N TYR A 151 -5.84 4.16 -1.50
CA TYR A 151 -6.35 5.34 -2.23
C TYR A 151 -7.01 6.43 -1.38
N LYS A 152 -6.94 6.37 -0.04
CA LYS A 152 -7.57 7.36 0.86
C LYS A 152 -7.22 8.81 0.54
N ARG A 153 -6.05 9.04 -0.04
CA ARG A 153 -5.54 10.35 -0.38
C ARG A 153 -6.02 10.87 -1.73
N GLU A 154 -6.59 10.01 -2.57
CA GLU A 154 -6.89 10.37 -3.97
C GLU A 154 -8.38 10.69 -4.19
N PHE A 155 -9.22 10.31 -3.23
CA PHE A 155 -10.68 10.45 -3.31
C PHE A 155 -11.20 11.36 -2.20
N SER A 156 -12.37 11.98 -2.46
CA SER A 156 -13.15 12.65 -1.42
C SER A 156 -13.57 11.66 -0.33
N ASN A 157 -13.98 12.16 0.85
CA ASN A 157 -14.43 11.28 1.93
C ASN A 157 -15.66 10.44 1.51
N ASP A 158 -16.57 10.98 0.71
CA ASP A 158 -17.74 10.21 0.26
C ASP A 158 -17.37 9.15 -0.78
N ASP A 159 -16.37 9.42 -1.62
CA ASP A 159 -15.97 8.51 -2.68
C ASP A 159 -15.04 7.41 -2.18
N ILE A 160 -14.16 7.68 -1.21
CA ILE A 160 -13.32 6.64 -0.63
C ILE A 160 -14.15 5.58 0.09
N LEU A 161 -15.25 5.99 0.74
CA LEU A 161 -16.15 5.05 1.40
C LEU A 161 -16.80 4.09 0.41
N LYS A 162 -17.31 4.60 -0.72
CA LYS A 162 -17.86 3.76 -1.79
C LYS A 162 -16.81 2.82 -2.37
N LEU A 163 -15.58 3.32 -2.57
CA LEU A 163 -14.49 2.49 -3.07
C LEU A 163 -14.18 1.35 -2.11
N TRP A 164 -14.04 1.63 -0.81
CA TRP A 164 -13.75 0.62 0.20
C TRP A 164 -14.90 -0.38 0.37
N GLU A 165 -16.16 0.06 0.33
CA GLU A 165 -17.32 -0.83 0.31
C GLU A 165 -17.22 -1.86 -0.83
N CYS A 166 -16.85 -1.42 -2.04
CA CYS A 166 -16.63 -2.32 -3.16
C CYS A 166 -15.43 -3.26 -2.93
N LEU A 167 -14.27 -2.74 -2.51
CA LEU A 167 -13.06 -3.54 -2.31
C LEU A 167 -13.23 -4.61 -1.22
N TRP A 168 -13.94 -4.29 -0.14
CA TRP A 168 -14.18 -5.23 0.97
C TRP A 168 -15.10 -6.39 0.59
N THR A 169 -15.82 -6.33 -0.53
CA THR A 169 -16.53 -7.50 -1.08
C THR A 169 -15.59 -8.58 -1.59
N ARG A 170 -14.33 -8.23 -1.88
CA ARG A 170 -13.32 -9.09 -2.53
C ARG A 170 -13.76 -9.62 -3.90
N LEU A 171 -14.66 -8.89 -4.54
CA LEU A 171 -15.11 -9.14 -5.90
C LEU A 171 -14.51 -8.10 -6.86
N PRO A 172 -14.34 -8.47 -8.13
CA PRO A 172 -14.50 -9.81 -8.71
C PRO A 172 -13.28 -10.74 -8.47
N CYS A 173 -12.20 -10.25 -7.85
CA CYS A 173 -10.99 -11.03 -7.58
C CYS A 173 -10.29 -10.61 -6.27
N PRO A 174 -9.36 -11.43 -5.72
CA PRO A 174 -8.70 -11.14 -4.45
C PRO A 174 -7.90 -9.83 -4.42
N ASN A 175 -7.28 -9.46 -5.55
CA ASN A 175 -6.43 -8.27 -5.66
C ASN A 175 -7.09 -7.17 -6.51
N PHE A 176 -8.42 -6.99 -6.39
CA PHE A 176 -9.15 -6.01 -7.20
C PHE A 176 -8.70 -4.56 -6.94
N HIS A 177 -8.10 -4.27 -5.77
CA HIS A 177 -7.48 -2.97 -5.51
C HIS A 177 -6.42 -2.63 -6.56
N LEU A 178 -5.61 -3.59 -7.02
CA LEU A 178 -4.61 -3.33 -8.08
C LEU A 178 -5.26 -2.88 -9.39
N PHE A 179 -6.46 -3.37 -9.71
CA PHE A 179 -7.20 -2.94 -10.90
C PHE A 179 -7.69 -1.49 -10.81
N ILE A 180 -7.82 -0.93 -9.60
CA ILE A 180 -8.07 0.50 -9.41
C ILE A 180 -6.86 1.30 -9.88
N SER A 181 -5.63 0.91 -9.50
CA SER A 181 -4.41 1.53 -10.02
C SER A 181 -4.31 1.40 -11.55
N VAL A 182 -4.53 0.20 -12.09
CA VAL A 182 -4.49 -0.04 -13.54
C VAL A 182 -5.52 0.83 -14.26
N SER A 183 -6.75 0.92 -13.75
CA SER A 183 -7.81 1.76 -14.31
C SER A 183 -7.51 3.25 -14.30
N ILE A 184 -6.87 3.76 -13.23
CA ILE A 184 -6.44 5.16 -13.18
C ILE A 184 -5.33 5.39 -14.20
N LEU A 185 -4.29 4.55 -14.22
CA LEU A 185 -3.16 4.67 -15.17
C LEU A 185 -3.62 4.57 -16.62
N ASP A 186 -4.52 3.64 -16.92
CA ASP A 186 -5.09 3.46 -18.24
C ASP A 186 -5.75 4.76 -18.75
N GLN A 187 -6.57 5.40 -17.91
CA GLN A 187 -7.21 6.68 -18.21
C GLN A 187 -6.22 7.85 -18.38
N GLN A 188 -5.00 7.75 -17.83
CA GLN A 188 -3.96 8.77 -17.97
C GLN A 188 -2.95 8.48 -19.08
N THR A 189 -3.09 7.35 -19.80
CA THR A 189 -2.11 6.88 -20.79
C THR A 189 -1.76 7.96 -21.82
N ASP A 190 -2.77 8.56 -22.45
CA ASP A 190 -2.54 9.54 -23.51
C ASP A 190 -1.90 10.82 -22.95
N VAL A 191 -2.32 11.28 -21.76
CA VAL A 191 -1.71 12.46 -21.12
C VAL A 191 -0.23 12.23 -20.85
N ILE A 192 0.13 11.08 -20.29
CA ILE A 192 1.53 10.73 -19.98
C ILE A 192 2.37 10.66 -21.25
N ILE A 193 1.89 9.95 -22.27
CA ILE A 193 2.67 9.67 -23.49
C ILE A 193 2.76 10.91 -24.39
N GLU A 194 1.64 11.60 -24.63
CA GLU A 194 1.60 12.74 -25.57
C GLU A 194 2.39 13.93 -25.04
N ASN A 195 2.35 14.18 -23.72
CA ASN A 195 3.14 15.22 -23.08
C ASN A 195 4.58 14.79 -22.78
N LYS A 196 4.93 13.53 -23.08
CA LYS A 196 6.27 12.96 -22.90
C LYS A 196 6.78 13.07 -21.46
N TYR A 197 5.94 12.71 -20.49
CA TYR A 197 6.30 12.80 -19.09
C TYR A 197 7.37 11.76 -18.69
N GLU A 198 8.42 12.23 -18.03
CA GLU A 198 9.37 11.39 -17.31
C GLU A 198 8.86 11.15 -15.87
N PHE A 199 9.61 10.38 -15.06
CA PHE A 199 9.17 9.97 -13.72
C PHE A 199 8.67 11.14 -12.85
N THR A 200 9.38 12.27 -12.86
CA THR A 200 9.04 13.42 -12.01
C THR A 200 7.73 14.08 -12.45
N GLU A 201 7.53 14.23 -13.75
CA GLU A 201 6.30 14.76 -14.34
C GLU A 201 5.12 13.79 -14.14
N ILE A 202 5.34 12.48 -14.27
CA ILE A 202 4.32 11.47 -13.94
C ILE A 202 3.93 11.58 -12.48
N LEU A 203 4.91 11.60 -11.55
CA LEU A 203 4.64 11.74 -10.12
C LEU A 203 3.86 13.01 -9.82
N LYS A 204 4.23 14.14 -10.43
CA LYS A 204 3.52 15.41 -10.27
C LYS A 204 2.08 15.30 -10.79
N HIS A 205 1.90 14.83 -12.02
CA HIS A 205 0.59 14.64 -12.64
C HIS A 205 -0.32 13.74 -11.80
N ILE A 206 0.20 12.59 -11.36
CA ILE A 206 -0.52 11.65 -10.50
C ILE A 206 -0.94 12.30 -9.17
N ASN A 207 -0.07 13.09 -8.54
CA ASN A 207 -0.44 13.82 -7.33
C ASN A 207 -1.54 14.87 -7.59
N GLU A 208 -1.51 15.53 -8.74
CA GLU A 208 -2.52 16.51 -9.17
C GLU A 208 -3.88 15.88 -9.51
N LEU A 209 -3.98 14.55 -9.63
CA LEU A 209 -5.27 13.86 -9.78
C LEU A 209 -6.06 13.76 -8.47
N SER A 210 -5.41 13.95 -7.32
CA SER A 210 -6.04 13.83 -6.01
C SER A 210 -7.29 14.70 -5.90
N GLY A 211 -8.41 14.11 -5.51
CA GLY A 211 -9.71 14.79 -5.42
C GLY A 211 -10.42 15.02 -6.76
N HIS A 212 -9.81 14.63 -7.87
CA HIS A 212 -10.34 14.78 -9.23
C HIS A 212 -10.64 13.44 -9.92
N ILE A 213 -10.34 12.31 -9.28
CA ILE A 213 -10.65 10.97 -9.80
C ILE A 213 -12.13 10.66 -9.61
N ASN A 214 -12.82 10.28 -10.69
CA ASN A 214 -14.21 9.85 -10.63
C ASN A 214 -14.31 8.38 -10.19
N VAL A 215 -14.74 8.13 -8.95
CA VAL A 215 -14.79 6.78 -8.37
C VAL A 215 -15.63 5.79 -9.19
N LYS A 216 -16.80 6.22 -9.68
CA LYS A 216 -17.70 5.35 -10.44
C LYS A 216 -17.07 4.90 -11.75
N ARG A 217 -16.55 5.84 -12.53
CA ARG A 217 -15.87 5.56 -13.79
C ARG A 217 -14.64 4.68 -13.57
N THR A 218 -13.87 4.93 -12.51
CA THR A 218 -12.70 4.12 -12.16
C THR A 218 -13.08 2.68 -11.85
N LEU A 219 -14.16 2.45 -11.09
CA LEU A 219 -14.68 1.11 -10.78
C LEU A 219 -15.19 0.39 -12.05
N GLU A 220 -16.00 1.07 -12.88
CA GLU A 220 -16.52 0.52 -14.13
C GLU A 220 -15.38 0.10 -15.08
N ASN A 221 -14.35 0.95 -15.22
CA ASN A 221 -13.20 0.65 -16.05
C ASN A 221 -12.31 -0.45 -15.46
N ALA A 222 -12.13 -0.48 -14.13
CA ALA A 222 -11.37 -1.53 -13.44
C ALA A 222 -12.03 -2.91 -13.63
N GLU A 223 -13.37 -2.98 -13.50
CA GLU A 223 -14.12 -4.20 -13.76
C GLU A 223 -14.04 -4.63 -15.23
N ALA A 224 -14.16 -3.68 -16.18
CA ALA A 224 -14.03 -3.97 -17.60
C ALA A 224 -12.65 -4.53 -17.96
N ILE A 225 -11.56 -3.94 -17.43
CA ILE A 225 -10.19 -4.43 -17.61
C ILE A 225 -10.05 -5.84 -17.01
N TYR A 226 -10.58 -6.07 -15.81
CA TYR A 226 -10.59 -7.42 -15.21
C TYR A 226 -11.27 -8.45 -16.12
N LEU A 227 -12.46 -8.14 -16.63
CA LEU A 227 -13.21 -9.04 -17.50
C LEU A 227 -12.46 -9.32 -18.81
N GLN A 228 -11.81 -8.30 -19.38
CA GLN A 228 -10.98 -8.47 -20.58
C GLN A 228 -9.76 -9.37 -20.31
N ILE A 229 -9.05 -9.15 -19.20
CA ILE A 229 -7.91 -10.00 -18.81
C ILE A 229 -8.37 -11.44 -18.58
N LYS A 230 -9.45 -11.63 -17.84
CA LYS A 230 -9.99 -12.97 -17.54
C LYS A 230 -10.41 -13.73 -18.81
N ALA A 231 -10.90 -13.02 -19.82
CA ALA A 231 -11.32 -13.60 -21.09
C ALA A 231 -10.15 -13.88 -22.06
N ALA A 232 -8.91 -13.54 -21.72
CA ALA A 232 -7.76 -13.75 -22.59
C ALA A 232 -7.43 -15.24 -22.76
N ASP A 233 -7.28 -15.70 -24.00
CA ASP A 233 -7.03 -17.12 -24.32
C ASP A 233 -5.75 -17.68 -23.69
N ASN A 234 -4.69 -16.86 -23.63
CA ASN A 234 -3.36 -17.24 -23.15
C ASN A 234 -2.99 -16.48 -21.87
N LEU A 235 -3.84 -16.59 -20.84
CA LEU A 235 -3.61 -15.91 -19.57
C LEU A 235 -2.38 -16.48 -18.82
N PRO A 236 -1.31 -15.70 -18.61
CA PRO A 236 -0.09 -16.16 -17.94
C PRO A 236 -0.30 -16.52 -16.46
N ASN A 237 0.53 -17.40 -15.92
CA ASN A 237 0.39 -17.89 -14.54
C ASN A 237 0.60 -16.80 -13.48
N ASN A 238 1.49 -15.84 -13.69
CA ASN A 238 1.64 -14.69 -12.79
C ASN A 238 0.35 -13.85 -12.74
N ILE A 239 -0.32 -13.62 -13.87
CA ILE A 239 -1.62 -12.94 -13.90
C ILE A 239 -2.72 -13.78 -13.25
N ARG A 240 -2.76 -15.10 -13.52
CA ARG A 240 -3.71 -16.04 -12.89
C ARG A 240 -3.64 -15.95 -11.37
N LEU A 241 -2.44 -15.97 -10.80
CA LEU A 241 -2.22 -15.83 -9.35
C LEU A 241 -2.78 -14.50 -8.81
N ILE A 242 -2.60 -13.39 -9.55
CA ILE A 242 -3.10 -12.08 -9.15
C ILE A 242 -4.64 -12.05 -9.11
N ILE A 243 -5.30 -12.64 -10.12
CA ILE A 243 -6.77 -12.62 -10.21
C ILE A 243 -7.46 -13.80 -9.52
N GLY A 244 -6.70 -14.72 -8.90
CA GLY A 244 -7.23 -15.88 -8.19
C GLY A 244 -7.70 -17.02 -9.10
N GLU A 245 -7.19 -17.11 -10.33
CA GLU A 245 -7.43 -18.23 -11.24
C GLU A 245 -6.41 -19.36 -11.00
N PRO A 246 -6.76 -20.64 -11.21
CA PRO A 246 -5.82 -21.75 -11.05
C PRO A 246 -4.60 -21.63 -11.97
N VAL A 247 -3.41 -22.00 -11.51
CA VAL A 247 -2.19 -22.05 -12.34
C VAL A 247 -2.31 -23.19 -13.37
N ILE A 248 -1.86 -22.98 -14.60
CA ILE A 248 -1.73 -24.05 -15.61
C ILE A 248 -0.30 -24.59 -15.56
N ASP A 249 -0.16 -25.88 -15.27
CA ASP A 249 1.12 -26.57 -15.38
C ASP A 249 1.40 -26.88 -16.85
N ASN A 250 2.38 -26.18 -17.42
CA ASN A 250 2.83 -26.39 -18.79
C ASN A 250 3.94 -27.46 -18.89
N GLY A 251 4.00 -28.44 -17.98
CA GLY A 251 4.83 -29.65 -18.15
C GLY A 251 6.33 -29.42 -18.40
N ASN A 252 6.84 -28.22 -18.12
CA ASN A 252 8.24 -27.79 -18.32
C ASN A 252 8.91 -27.45 -16.97
N SER A 253 8.49 -28.13 -15.91
CA SER A 253 9.06 -28.07 -14.57
C SER A 253 10.09 -29.19 -14.40
N GLU A 254 11.16 -29.15 -15.19
CA GLU A 254 12.42 -29.82 -14.82
C GLU A 254 13.58 -28.85 -15.08
N LYS A 255 14.35 -28.60 -14.01
CA LYS A 255 15.67 -27.95 -13.91
C LYS A 255 15.70 -26.49 -13.45
N GLU A 256 15.25 -26.22 -12.24
CA GLU A 256 15.91 -25.22 -11.37
C GLU A 256 15.85 -25.67 -9.90
N GLU A 257 16.35 -26.87 -9.59
CA GLU A 257 16.68 -27.25 -8.21
C GLU A 257 17.64 -28.44 -8.28
N GLU A 258 18.94 -28.17 -8.06
CA GLU A 258 20.00 -29.08 -7.56
C GLU A 258 21.38 -28.54 -8.00
N GLN A 259 21.89 -27.55 -7.27
CA GLN A 259 23.33 -27.43 -7.01
C GLN A 259 23.55 -27.00 -5.56
N SER A 260 23.22 -27.90 -4.63
CA SER A 260 23.84 -27.89 -3.31
C SER A 260 23.95 -29.32 -2.84
N GLU A 261 25.07 -29.96 -3.15
CA GLU A 261 25.78 -30.91 -2.29
C GLU A 261 26.87 -31.64 -3.09
N ASN A 262 28.12 -31.23 -2.88
CA ASN A 262 29.20 -32.15 -2.55
C ASN A 262 30.42 -31.35 -2.05
N GLY A 263 30.87 -31.74 -0.85
CA GLY A 263 31.69 -30.94 0.04
C GLY A 263 33.18 -30.86 -0.26
N THR A 264 33.87 -30.06 0.56
CA THR A 264 35.07 -30.48 1.31
C THR A 264 35.31 -29.51 2.46
N ASP A 265 35.41 -30.05 3.67
CA ASP A 265 35.91 -29.40 4.88
C ASP A 265 37.28 -28.76 4.63
N THR A 266 37.34 -27.43 4.60
CA THR A 266 38.52 -26.67 5.04
C THR A 266 38.06 -25.36 5.67
N ALA A 267 38.48 -25.13 6.91
CA ALA A 267 38.16 -23.96 7.70
C ALA A 267 38.70 -22.68 7.06
N ASP A 268 37.84 -21.91 6.37
CA ASP A 268 38.08 -20.48 6.10
C ASP A 268 36.79 -19.69 5.72
N ASP A 269 35.62 -20.11 6.21
CA ASP A 269 34.36 -19.35 6.02
C ASP A 269 34.22 -18.23 7.07
N LEU A 270 34.93 -17.12 6.82
CA LEU A 270 34.62 -15.82 7.41
C LEU A 270 34.26 -14.84 6.28
N TYR A 271 32.95 -14.58 6.13
CA TYR A 271 32.35 -13.44 5.42
C TYR A 271 32.56 -13.34 3.90
N GLU A 272 31.91 -14.19 3.10
CA GLU A 272 31.43 -13.74 1.79
C GLU A 272 30.09 -13.01 1.95
N VAL A 273 30.17 -11.69 2.13
CA VAL A 273 29.05 -10.78 1.91
C VAL A 273 28.74 -10.83 0.40
N VAL A 274 27.74 -11.62 0.00
CA VAL A 274 27.20 -11.60 -1.36
C VAL A 274 26.80 -10.16 -1.70
N ARG A 275 27.59 -9.47 -2.52
CA ARG A 275 27.27 -8.12 -2.98
C ARG A 275 26.06 -8.24 -3.91
N LYS A 276 24.90 -7.75 -3.47
CA LYS A 276 23.75 -7.50 -4.37
C LYS A 276 24.22 -6.64 -5.56
N PRO A 277 23.80 -6.96 -6.80
CA PRO A 277 24.07 -6.15 -7.99
C PRO A 277 23.75 -4.66 -7.77
N GLU A 278 24.50 -3.75 -8.40
CA GLU A 278 24.29 -2.29 -8.25
C GLU A 278 22.88 -1.83 -8.62
N ASN A 279 22.26 -2.48 -9.61
CA ASN A 279 20.90 -2.17 -10.04
C ASN A 279 19.85 -2.50 -8.96
N ASP A 280 20.01 -3.63 -8.26
CA ASP A 280 19.11 -4.03 -7.18
C ASP A 280 19.22 -3.08 -5.99
N ARG A 281 20.42 -2.56 -5.72
CA ARG A 281 20.64 -1.54 -4.68
C ARG A 281 19.94 -0.22 -5.04
N ARG A 282 20.09 0.24 -6.28
CA ARG A 282 19.44 1.48 -6.74
C ARG A 282 17.91 1.37 -6.69
N GLN A 283 17.34 0.22 -7.05
CA GLN A 283 15.89 0.01 -6.95
C GLN A 283 15.41 -0.02 -5.50
N GLU A 284 16.17 -0.64 -4.60
CA GLU A 284 15.87 -0.63 -3.16
C GLU A 284 15.89 0.80 -2.58
N GLU A 285 16.92 1.59 -2.91
CA GLU A 285 17.03 2.99 -2.48
C GLU A 285 15.85 3.85 -3.01
N GLN A 286 15.46 3.67 -4.28
CA GLN A 286 14.31 4.34 -4.85
C GLN A 286 12.99 3.93 -4.18
N PHE A 287 12.87 2.66 -3.79
CA PHE A 287 11.70 2.15 -3.08
C PHE A 287 11.58 2.77 -1.69
N ASP A 288 12.67 2.77 -0.93
CA ASP A 288 12.73 3.40 0.40
C ASP A 288 12.44 4.90 0.33
N GLU A 289 12.99 5.59 -0.67
CA GLU A 289 12.69 7.01 -0.89
C GLU A 289 11.21 7.24 -1.22
N ALA A 290 10.60 6.39 -2.06
CA ALA A 290 9.18 6.49 -2.39
C ALA A 290 8.27 6.19 -1.19
N CYS A 291 8.70 5.23 -0.35
CA CYS A 291 8.07 4.88 0.91
C CYS A 291 8.05 6.09 1.86
N GLU A 292 9.22 6.68 2.11
CA GLU A 292 9.36 7.88 2.94
C GLU A 292 8.54 9.04 2.38
N ARG A 293 8.66 9.34 1.08
CA ARG A 293 7.88 10.42 0.44
C ARG A 293 6.37 10.18 0.60
N SER A 294 5.90 8.96 0.42
CA SER A 294 4.47 8.62 0.55
C SER A 294 3.96 8.74 1.97
N MET A 295 4.82 8.47 2.96
CA MET A 295 4.52 8.70 4.36
C MET A 295 4.48 10.21 4.66
N PHE A 296 5.50 10.97 4.25
CA PHE A 296 5.74 12.35 4.71
C PHE A 296 5.14 13.46 3.83
N LEU A 297 4.66 13.17 2.62
CA LEU A 297 3.97 14.15 1.79
C LEU A 297 2.60 14.49 2.42
N ASN A 298 2.65 15.55 3.23
CA ASN A 298 1.51 16.24 3.80
C ASN A 298 0.76 17.01 2.71
N TYR A 299 -0.56 16.86 2.77
CA TYR A 299 -1.60 17.80 2.36
C TYR A 299 -1.09 19.21 2.03
N THR A 300 -1.06 19.54 0.75
CA THR A 300 -1.28 20.91 0.27
C THR A 300 -2.69 21.00 -0.27
#